data_AF-A0A936CRM1-F1
#
_entry.id   AF-A0A936CRM1-F1
#
_cell.length_a   1.000
_cell.length_b   1.000
_cell.length_c   1.000
_cell.angle_alpha   90.00
_cell.angle_beta   90.00
_cell.angle_gamma   90.00
#
_symmetry.space_group_name_H-M   'P 1'
#
loop_
_entity.id
_entity.type
_entity.pdbx_description
1 polymer ?
#
loop_
_entity_poly.entity_id
_entity_poly.type
_entity_poly.pdbx_seq_one_letter_code
_entity_poly.pdbx_strand_id
1 'polypeptide(L)' 'MTGIKEDDVLVRDESFVKYERLLSKAESEGRIDGPNKCLVCGMRYLSKDEADNCCRISS' A
#
# COMPACT_ATOMS: atom_id res chain seq x y z
N MET A 1 29.63 -3.13 -28.74
CA MET A 1 28.26 -2.58 -28.71
C MET A 1 27.34 -3.74 -28.37
N THR A 2 26.89 -3.81 -27.13
CA THR A 2 26.12 -4.94 -26.60
C THR A 2 24.69 -4.80 -27.09
N GLY A 3 24.28 -5.67 -28.02
CA GLY A 3 22.91 -5.69 -28.55
C GLY A 3 21.93 -6.04 -27.45
N ILE A 4 20.99 -5.12 -27.18
CA ILE A 4 19.87 -5.36 -26.28
C ILE A 4 18.98 -6.38 -26.98
N LYS A 5 18.89 -7.60 -26.43
CA LYS A 5 17.97 -8.63 -26.93
C LYS A 5 16.55 -8.11 -26.71
N GLU A 6 15.74 -8.15 -27.75
CA GLU A 6 14.37 -7.61 -27.76
C GLU A 6 13.44 -8.32 -26.74
N ASP A 7 13.87 -9.46 -26.21
CA ASP A 7 13.18 -10.25 -25.17
C ASP A 7 13.27 -9.67 -23.75
N ASP A 8 14.03 -8.60 -23.52
CA ASP A 8 14.28 -8.04 -22.17
C ASP A 8 13.54 -6.70 -21.93
N VAL A 9 12.53 -6.41 -22.76
CA VAL A 9 11.66 -5.25 -22.54
C VAL A 9 10.68 -5.59 -21.42
N LEU A 10 10.92 -5.03 -20.23
CA LEU A 10 9.97 -5.08 -19.12
C LEU A 10 8.67 -4.37 -19.52
N VAL A 11 7.67 -5.13 -19.92
CA VAL A 11 6.32 -4.62 -20.24
C VAL A 11 5.59 -4.36 -18.93
N ARG A 12 5.18 -3.11 -18.72
CA ARG A 12 4.35 -2.73 -17.58
C ARG A 12 2.95 -3.32 -17.78
N ASP A 13 2.48 -4.11 -16.83
CA ASP A 13 1.11 -4.65 -16.85
C ASP A 13 0.08 -3.52 -17.04
N GLU A 14 -0.97 -3.81 -17.82
CA GLU A 14 -2.07 -2.86 -18.05
C GLU A 14 -2.65 -2.39 -16.71
N SER A 15 -2.85 -1.07 -16.57
CA SER A 15 -3.50 -0.50 -15.40
C SER A 15 -4.96 -0.94 -15.37
N PHE A 16 -5.22 -2.08 -14.71
CA PHE A 16 -6.58 -2.50 -14.46
C PHE A 16 -7.25 -1.39 -13.65
N VAL A 17 -8.39 -0.89 -14.13
CA VAL A 17 -9.26 0.07 -13.40
C VAL A 17 -9.53 -0.40 -11.96
N LYS A 18 -9.44 -1.72 -11.73
CA LYS A 18 -9.50 -2.36 -10.42
C LYS A 18 -8.29 -2.05 -9.53
N TYR A 19 -7.06 -2.09 -10.06
CA TYR A 19 -5.84 -1.75 -9.32
C TYR A 19 -5.86 -0.31 -8.85
N GLU A 20 -6.14 0.65 -9.74
CA GLU A 20 -6.21 2.07 -9.38
C GLU A 20 -7.31 2.36 -8.35
N ARG A 21 -8.47 1.70 -8.48
CA ARG A 21 -9.54 1.79 -7.46
C ARG A 21 -9.12 1.22 -6.11
N LEU A 22 -8.40 0.10 -6.10
CA LEU A 22 -7.88 -0.50 -4.86
C LEU A 22 -6.80 0.39 -4.23
N LEU A 23 -5.95 0.99 -5.06
CA LEU A 23 -4.90 1.92 -4.62
C LEU A 23 -5.52 3.18 -4.00
N SER A 24 -6.42 3.84 -4.72
CA SER A 24 -7.10 5.05 -4.25
C SER A 24 -7.93 4.76 -3.00
N LYS A 25 -8.55 3.57 -2.90
CA LYS A 25 -9.24 3.14 -1.68
C LYS A 25 -8.25 2.97 -0.51
N ALA A 26 -7.11 2.34 -0.72
CA ALA A 26 -6.10 2.15 0.31
C ALA A 26 -5.49 3.48 0.80
N GLU A 27 -5.29 4.44 -0.09
CA GLU A 27 -4.91 5.83 0.24
C GLU A 27 -6.01 6.53 1.04
N SER A 28 -7.27 6.42 0.60
CA SER A 28 -8.41 7.06 1.28
C SER A 28 -8.67 6.51 2.69
N GLU A 29 -8.33 5.24 2.92
CA GLU A 29 -8.42 4.60 4.24
C GLU A 29 -7.14 4.86 5.09
N GLY A 30 -6.14 5.55 4.54
CA GLY A 30 -4.85 5.84 5.20
C GLY A 30 -3.97 4.62 5.44
N ARG A 31 -4.26 3.48 4.79
CA ARG A 31 -3.37 2.31 4.81
C ARG A 31 -2.06 2.60 4.09
N ILE A 32 -2.10 3.49 3.10
CA ILE A 32 -0.94 4.05 2.42
C ILE A 32 -0.80 5.50 2.89
N ASP A 33 0.39 5.86 3.40
CA ASP A 33 0.72 7.20 3.90
C ASP A 33 -0.10 7.79 5.05
N GLY A 34 -0.89 6.98 5.76
CA GLY A 34 -1.50 7.41 7.03
C GLY A 34 -0.44 7.95 8.02
N PRO A 35 -0.70 9.08 8.71
CA PRO A 35 0.27 9.72 9.61
C PRO A 35 0.50 8.92 10.90
N ASN A 36 -0.45 8.05 11.27
CA ASN A 36 -0.39 7.26 12.49
C ASN A 36 -0.08 5.80 12.14
N LYS A 37 0.88 5.19 12.85
CA LYS A 37 1.23 3.77 12.65
C LYS A 37 0.96 2.96 13.91
N CYS A 38 0.46 1.74 13.74
CA CYS A 38 0.38 0.78 14.83
C CYS A 38 1.80 0.34 15.23
N LEU A 39 2.10 0.36 16.52
CA LEU A 39 3.42 -0.02 17.04
C LEU A 39 3.66 -1.55 17.05
N VAL A 40 2.61 -2.35 16.87
CA VAL A 40 2.70 -3.82 16.92
C VAL A 40 2.85 -4.42 15.52
N CYS A 41 1.92 -4.12 14.61
CA CYS A 41 1.92 -4.68 13.25
C CYS A 41 2.53 -3.75 12.19
N GLY A 42 2.77 -2.47 12.51
CA GLY A 42 3.32 -1.49 11.57
C GLY A 42 2.33 -0.96 10.53
N MET A 43 1.04 -1.33 10.57
CA MET A 43 0.02 -0.78 9.68
C MET A 43 -0.20 0.72 9.92
N ARG A 44 -0.54 1.46 8.86
CA ARG A 44 -0.81 2.89 8.91
C ARG A 44 -2.32 3.18 8.89
N TYR A 45 -2.68 4.30 9.52
CA TYR A 45 -4.03 4.76 9.74
C TYR A 45 -4.11 6.28 9.66
N LEU A 46 -5.30 6.80 9.34
CA LEU A 46 -5.59 8.23 9.34
C LEU A 46 -5.62 8.78 10.77
N SER A 47 -6.32 8.09 11.66
CA SER A 47 -6.48 8.52 13.05
C SER A 47 -5.53 7.79 14.00
N LYS A 48 -5.17 8.47 15.10
CA LYS A 48 -4.38 7.86 16.15
C LYS A 48 -5.17 6.78 16.89
N ASP A 49 -6.47 6.97 17.07
CA ASP A 49 -7.34 6.00 17.74
C ASP A 49 -7.41 4.67 16.97
N GLU A 50 -7.47 4.70 15.63
CA GLU A 50 -7.41 3.47 14.84
C GLU A 50 -6.06 2.76 14.97
N ALA A 51 -4.96 3.52 14.97
CA ALA A 51 -3.62 2.96 15.16
C ALA A 51 -3.43 2.33 16.55
N ASP A 52 -3.95 3.00 17.60
CA ASP A 52 -3.88 2.54 18.98
C ASP A 52 -4.82 1.34 19.25
N ASN A 53 -5.94 1.25 18.51
CA ASN A 53 -6.88 0.13 18.62
C ASN A 53 -6.53 -1.08 17.71
N CYS A 54 -5.68 -0.93 16.70
CA CYS A 54 -5.37 -1.96 15.70
C CYS A 54 -4.92 -3.31 16.31
N CYS A 55 -3.99 -3.27 17.26
CA CYS A 55 -3.45 -4.46 17.92
C CYS A 55 -3.64 -4.40 19.43
N ARG A 56 -4.73 -3.79 19.90
CA ARG A 56 -5.04 -3.78 21.32
C ARG A 56 -5.21 -5.23 21.79
N ILE A 57 -4.31 -5.67 22.67
CA ILE A 57 -4.51 -6.88 23.46
C ILE A 57 -5.66 -6.55 24.41
N SER A 58 -6.87 -6.95 24.06
CA SER A 58 -7.96 -6.98 25.03
C SER A 58 -7.64 -8.10 26.02
N SER A 59 -7.24 -7.71 27.23
CA SER A 59 -7.08 -8.60 28.38
C SER A 59 -8.36 -9.36 28.70
#